data_AF-A0A5C7R2Q8-F1
#
_entry.id   AF-A0A5C7R2Q8-F1
#
_cell.length_a   1.000
_cell.length_b   1.000
_cell.length_c   1.000
_cell.angle_alpha   90.00
_cell.angle_beta   90.00
_cell.angle_gamma   90.00
#
_symmetry.space_group_name_H-M   'P 1'
#
loop_
_entity.id
_entity.type
_entity.pdbx_description
1 polymer ?
#
loop_
_entity_poly.entity_id
_entity_poly.type
_entity_poly.pdbx_seq_one_letter_code
_entity_poly.pdbx_strand_id
1 'polypeptide(L)'
;MKKTILEIYALAVCFAAVVCATVTLGFGLWSVLEIAMPEFTINGYTYARYQDNESFRPNKRRCADEDVAIAEATAATAATDGAATTADLTADANADKRARDCRMLSDIEITAEREKAWGRELREERRDGLQALVRCLLILLVNLLVFLPHWLLAKRARAAGI
;
A
#
# COMPACT_ATOMS: atom_id res chain seq x y z
N MET A 1 2.01 -51.10 -15.54
CA MET A 1 3.03 -50.13 -15.07
C MET A 1 2.73 -48.66 -15.40
N LYS A 2 1.87 -48.31 -16.38
CA LYS A 2 1.53 -46.89 -16.67
C LYS A 2 0.52 -46.26 -15.69
N LYS A 3 -0.26 -47.09 -14.97
CA LYS A 3 -1.32 -46.64 -14.05
C LYS A 3 -0.76 -46.00 -12.76
N THR A 4 0.29 -46.57 -12.18
CA THR A 4 0.93 -46.04 -10.97
C THR A 4 1.55 -44.65 -11.16
N ILE A 5 2.03 -44.36 -12.37
CA ILE A 5 2.60 -43.05 -12.70
C ILE A 5 1.53 -41.95 -12.64
N LEU A 6 0.34 -42.20 -13.20
CA LEU A 6 -0.78 -41.25 -13.16
C LEU A 6 -1.28 -40.97 -11.74
N GLU A 7 -1.30 -41.98 -10.88
CA GLU A 7 -1.71 -41.82 -9.47
C GLU A 7 -0.72 -40.95 -8.69
N ILE A 8 0.58 -41.18 -8.87
CA ILE A 8 1.62 -40.39 -8.22
C ILE A 8 1.53 -38.92 -8.66
N TYR A 9 1.32 -38.67 -9.96
CA TYR A 9 1.11 -37.29 -10.45
C TYR A 9 -0.13 -36.63 -9.85
N ALA A 10 -1.26 -37.35 -9.80
CA ALA A 10 -2.49 -36.81 -9.23
C ALA A 10 -2.33 -36.46 -7.74
N LEU A 11 -1.65 -37.31 -6.97
CA LEU A 11 -1.34 -37.05 -5.56
C LEU A 11 -0.36 -35.88 -5.38
N ALA A 12 0.68 -35.80 -6.21
CA ALA A 12 1.65 -34.72 -6.15
C ALA A 12 1.02 -33.35 -6.44
N VAL A 13 0.17 -33.27 -7.47
CA VAL A 13 -0.55 -32.02 -7.80
C VAL A 13 -1.54 -31.65 -6.70
N CYS A 14 -2.27 -32.62 -6.15
CA CYS A 14 -3.16 -32.38 -5.00
C CYS A 14 -2.38 -31.86 -3.78
N PHE A 15 -1.23 -32.46 -3.46
CA PHE A 15 -0.39 -32.02 -2.36
C PHE A 15 0.11 -30.58 -2.58
N ALA A 16 0.61 -30.27 -3.77
CA ALA A 16 1.07 -28.92 -4.12
C ALA A 16 -0.07 -27.89 -4.03
N ALA A 17 -1.28 -28.22 -4.49
CA ALA A 17 -2.45 -27.34 -4.41
C ALA A 17 -2.85 -27.09 -2.95
N VAL A 18 -2.81 -28.10 -2.08
CA VAL A 18 -3.11 -27.94 -0.65
C VAL A 18 -2.08 -27.03 0.02
N VAL A 19 -0.79 -27.27 -0.19
CA VAL A 19 0.28 -26.42 0.37
C VAL A 19 0.12 -24.96 -0.10
N CYS A 20 -0.12 -24.75 -1.40
CA CYS A 20 -0.36 -23.43 -1.96
C CYS A 20 -1.59 -22.75 -1.34
N ALA A 21 -2.69 -23.49 -1.17
CA ALA A 21 -3.89 -22.97 -0.52
C ALA A 21 -3.65 -22.61 0.95
N THR A 22 -2.90 -23.41 1.70
CA THR A 22 -2.55 -23.13 3.11
C THR A 22 -1.75 -21.84 3.24
N VAL A 23 -0.71 -21.66 2.40
CA VAL A 23 0.10 -20.43 2.40
C VAL A 23 -0.75 -19.22 2.03
N THR A 24 -1.60 -19.34 1.00
CA THR A 24 -2.49 -18.26 0.56
C THR A 24 -3.51 -17.88 1.64
N LEU A 25 -4.04 -18.86 2.38
CA LEU A 25 -4.93 -18.61 3.51
C LEU A 25 -4.24 -17.85 4.64
N GLY A 26 -2.97 -18.13 4.93
CA GLY A 26 -2.18 -17.37 5.90
C GLY A 26 -2.10 -15.89 5.54
N PHE A 27 -1.76 -15.58 4.28
CA PHE A 27 -1.73 -14.20 3.78
C PHE A 27 -3.12 -13.55 3.74
N GLY A 28 -4.15 -14.32 3.34
CA GLY A 28 -5.53 -13.84 3.32
C GLY A 28 -6.03 -13.47 4.71
N LEU A 29 -5.70 -14.27 5.73
CA LEU A 29 -6.06 -13.99 7.12
C LEU A 29 -5.37 -12.72 7.63
N TRP A 30 -4.08 -12.54 7.32
CA TRP A 30 -3.37 -11.29 7.63
C TRP A 30 -4.04 -10.08 6.97
N SER A 31 -4.42 -10.20 5.70
CA SER A 31 -5.12 -9.14 4.97
C SER A 31 -6.47 -8.79 5.61
N VAL A 32 -7.18 -9.77 6.18
CA VAL A 32 -8.42 -9.52 6.93
C VAL A 32 -8.16 -8.73 8.22
N LEU A 33 -7.08 -9.05 8.94
CA LEU A 33 -6.69 -8.31 10.14
C LEU A 33 -6.35 -6.85 9.82
N GLU A 34 -5.65 -6.60 8.71
CA GLU A 34 -5.32 -5.25 8.22
C GLU A 34 -6.57 -4.42 7.88
N ILE A 35 -7.59 -5.06 7.28
CA ILE A 35 -8.86 -4.38 6.98
C ILE A 35 -9.67 -4.11 8.26
N ALA A 36 -9.73 -5.08 9.17
CA ALA A 36 -10.54 -5.00 10.38
C ALA A 36 -9.93 -4.05 11.44
N MET A 37 -8.61 -4.08 11.59
CA MET A 37 -7.86 -3.36 12.63
C MET A 37 -6.61 -2.68 12.05
N PRO A 38 -6.78 -1.66 11.17
CA PRO A 38 -5.65 -0.98 10.51
C PRO A 38 -4.71 -0.27 11.48
N GLU A 39 -5.19 0.09 12.68
CA GLU A 39 -4.36 0.72 13.71
C GLU A 39 -3.28 -0.20 14.29
N PHE A 40 -3.47 -1.52 14.21
CA PHE A 40 -2.48 -2.50 14.68
C PHE A 40 -1.43 -2.82 13.61
N THR A 41 -1.79 -2.68 12.33
CA THR A 41 -0.92 -3.02 11.19
C THR A 41 -0.07 -1.85 10.71
N ILE A 42 -0.50 -0.62 10.99
CA ILE A 42 0.25 0.58 10.65
C ILE A 42 1.64 0.58 11.30
N ASN A 43 2.64 1.09 10.59
CA ASN A 43 3.99 1.09 11.14
C ASN A 43 4.09 2.01 12.38
N GLY A 44 4.94 1.64 13.34
CA GLY A 44 5.07 2.36 14.61
C GLY A 44 5.55 3.81 14.48
N TYR A 45 6.36 4.13 13.47
CA TYR A 45 6.78 5.50 13.17
C TYR A 45 5.61 6.36 12.68
N THR A 46 4.79 5.82 11.77
CA THR A 46 3.58 6.49 11.29
C THR A 46 2.60 6.68 12.45
N TYR A 47 2.36 5.65 13.25
CA TYR A 47 1.53 5.75 14.46
C TYR A 47 2.01 6.86 15.40
N ALA A 48 3.29 6.83 15.80
CA ALA A 48 3.88 7.81 16.71
C ALA A 48 3.77 9.25 16.17
N ARG A 49 3.94 9.44 14.86
CA ARG A 49 3.84 10.75 14.22
C ARG A 49 2.46 11.41 14.38
N TYR A 50 1.39 10.61 14.48
CA TYR A 50 0.02 11.12 14.60
C TYR A 50 -0.48 11.23 16.05
N GLN A 51 0.31 10.83 17.06
CA GLN A 51 -0.10 10.89 18.47
C GLN A 51 -0.12 12.31 19.05
N ASP A 52 0.83 13.15 18.65
CA ASP A 52 1.00 14.47 19.22
C ASP A 52 1.22 15.54 18.13
N ASN A 53 0.94 16.80 18.46
CA ASN A 53 1.08 17.90 17.50
C ASN A 53 2.55 18.26 17.25
N GLU A 54 3.47 17.98 18.17
CA GLU A 54 4.89 18.31 18.01
C GLU A 54 5.58 17.39 16.98
N SER A 55 5.25 16.10 17.02
CA SER A 55 5.67 15.04 16.11
C SER A 55 5.01 15.17 14.74
N PHE A 56 3.75 15.60 14.69
CA PHE A 56 3.05 15.82 13.42
C PHE A 56 3.56 17.06 12.67
N ARG A 57 3.93 18.11 13.41
CA ARG A 57 4.35 19.40 12.85
C ARG A 57 5.43 19.20 11.79
N PRO A 58 5.29 19.85 10.61
CA PRO A 58 6.34 19.80 9.60
C PRO A 58 7.65 20.36 10.19
N ASN A 59 8.77 19.70 9.87
CA ASN A 59 10.08 20.09 10.37
C ASN A 59 10.40 21.53 9.94
N LYS A 60 10.56 22.43 10.92
CA LYS A 60 10.95 23.84 10.73
C LYS A 60 12.16 24.05 9.82
N ARG A 61 13.10 23.09 9.77
CA ARG A 61 14.30 23.19 8.91
C ARG A 61 13.93 23.20 7.43
N ARG A 62 12.89 22.46 7.03
CA ARG A 62 12.48 22.37 5.63
C ARG A 62 12.00 23.72 5.08
N CYS A 63 11.40 24.57 5.92
CA CYS A 63 11.03 25.92 5.52
C CYS A 63 12.28 26.82 5.37
N ALA A 64 13.21 26.77 6.33
CA ALA A 64 14.41 27.60 6.32
C ALA A 64 15.42 27.22 5.22
N ASP A 65 15.62 25.93 4.97
CA ASP A 65 16.55 25.42 3.97
C ASP A 65 16.00 25.63 2.54
N GLU A 66 14.68 25.59 2.37
CA GLU A 66 14.01 25.85 1.07
C GLU A 66 13.98 27.35 0.74
N ASP A 67 13.87 28.24 1.74
CA ASP A 67 14.07 29.68 1.59
C ASP A 67 15.50 30.02 1.12
N VAL A 68 16.52 29.32 1.65
CA VAL A 68 17.93 29.45 1.23
C VAL A 68 18.12 28.94 -0.20
N ALA A 69 17.57 27.77 -0.55
CA ALA A 69 17.66 27.22 -1.90
C ALA A 69 16.94 28.08 -2.95
N ILE A 70 15.82 28.72 -2.59
CA ILE A 70 15.11 29.66 -3.47
C ILE A 70 15.92 30.96 -3.63
N ALA A 71 16.56 31.45 -2.58
CA ALA A 71 17.46 32.61 -2.67
C ALA A 71 18.66 32.32 -3.59
N GLU A 72 19.23 31.12 -3.53
CA GLU A 72 20.30 30.68 -4.44
C GLU A 72 19.80 30.52 -5.89
N ALA A 73 18.61 29.94 -6.10
CA ALA A 73 18.03 29.77 -7.43
C ALA A 73 17.58 31.11 -8.06
N THR A 74 17.10 32.07 -7.27
CA THR A 74 16.75 33.44 -7.73
C THR A 74 18.01 34.27 -8.02
N ALA A 75 19.08 34.10 -7.24
CA ALA A 75 20.39 34.68 -7.56
C ALA A 75 21.00 34.10 -8.85
N ALA A 76 20.79 32.80 -9.12
CA ALA A 76 21.26 32.15 -10.35
C ALA A 76 20.45 32.53 -11.60
N THR A 77 19.14 32.77 -11.48
CA THR A 77 18.27 33.18 -12.60
C THR A 77 18.39 34.66 -12.96
N ALA A 78 18.79 35.52 -12.00
CA ALA A 78 19.13 36.92 -12.27
C ALA A 78 20.38 37.12 -13.15
N ALA A 79 21.12 36.04 -13.45
CA ALA A 79 22.31 36.05 -14.29
C ALA A 79 22.07 35.61 -15.76
N THR A 80 20.84 35.28 -16.15
CA THR A 80 20.49 34.86 -17.52
C THR A 80 19.36 35.72 -18.10
N ASP A 81 19.70 36.58 -19.06
CA ASP A 81 18.75 37.43 -19.77
C ASP A 81 17.82 36.63 -20.69
N GLY A 82 16.51 36.85 -20.53
CA GLY A 82 15.54 36.91 -21.63
C GLY A 82 15.02 35.60 -22.24
N ALA A 83 14.01 34.99 -21.63
CA ALA A 83 12.98 34.22 -22.34
C ALA A 83 11.71 34.05 -21.48
N ALA A 84 10.68 34.86 -21.76
CA ALA A 84 9.36 34.74 -21.13
C ALA A 84 8.67 33.45 -21.58
N THR A 85 8.48 32.51 -20.66
CA THR A 85 7.59 31.35 -20.81
C THR A 85 6.77 31.19 -19.54
N THR A 86 5.47 30.90 -19.69
CA THR A 86 4.45 30.26 -18.79
C THR A 86 4.63 30.19 -17.25
N ALA A 87 5.57 30.91 -16.65
CA ALA A 87 5.97 30.82 -15.26
C ALA A 87 5.02 31.59 -14.32
N ASP A 88 4.25 32.53 -14.87
CA ASP A 88 3.50 33.51 -14.09
C ASP A 88 2.32 32.90 -13.31
N LEU A 89 1.71 31.81 -13.82
CA LEU A 89 0.59 31.08 -13.18
C LEU A 89 1.00 29.84 -12.39
N THR A 90 2.30 29.51 -12.36
CA THR A 90 2.82 28.39 -11.54
C THR A 90 3.70 28.90 -10.40
N ALA A 91 4.23 30.12 -10.51
CA ALA A 91 4.92 30.81 -9.44
C ALA A 91 3.95 31.21 -8.31
N ASP A 92 2.73 31.66 -8.63
CA ASP A 92 1.72 32.09 -7.67
C ASP A 92 1.12 30.92 -6.85
N ALA A 93 0.78 29.80 -7.49
CA ALA A 93 0.24 28.60 -6.84
C ALA A 93 1.28 27.92 -5.94
N ASN A 94 2.57 27.95 -6.34
CA ASN A 94 3.66 27.45 -5.53
C ASN A 94 4.01 28.40 -4.37
N ALA A 95 3.91 29.72 -4.56
CA ALA A 95 4.10 30.70 -3.49
C ALA A 95 3.00 30.63 -2.43
N ASP A 96 1.73 30.48 -2.83
CA ASP A 96 0.59 30.30 -1.91
C ASP A 96 0.68 28.98 -1.13
N LYS A 97 1.12 27.90 -1.80
CA LYS A 97 1.41 26.62 -1.14
C LYS A 97 2.58 26.74 -0.14
N ARG A 98 3.67 27.42 -0.50
CA ARG A 98 4.83 27.68 0.40
C ARG A 98 4.44 28.54 1.60
N ALA A 99 3.65 29.58 1.38
CA ALA A 99 3.15 30.43 2.45
C ALA A 99 2.21 29.68 3.41
N ARG A 100 1.40 28.73 2.90
CA ARG A 100 0.62 27.80 3.73
C ARG A 100 1.51 26.84 4.52
N ASP A 101 2.52 26.24 3.88
CA ASP A 101 3.43 25.28 4.50
C ASP A 101 4.33 25.94 5.58
N CYS A 102 4.65 27.23 5.43
CA CYS A 102 5.41 28.05 6.39
C CYS A 102 4.52 28.83 7.37
N ARG A 103 3.19 28.77 7.23
CA ARG A 103 2.28 29.38 8.20
C ARG A 103 2.40 28.57 9.48
N MET A 104 2.75 29.24 10.58
CA MET A 104 2.64 28.62 11.90
C MET A 104 1.16 28.45 12.21
N LEU A 105 0.61 27.32 11.74
CA LEU A 105 -0.76 26.90 12.00
C LEU A 105 -0.97 26.92 13.51
N SER A 106 -2.11 27.45 13.94
CA SER A 106 -2.51 27.37 15.34
C SER A 106 -2.66 25.91 15.76
N ASP A 107 -2.53 25.61 17.05
CA ASP A 107 -2.67 24.24 17.55
C ASP A 107 -4.01 23.59 17.16
N ILE A 108 -5.06 24.39 17.02
CA ILE A 108 -6.38 23.93 16.57
C ILE A 108 -6.33 23.49 15.10
N GLU A 109 -5.72 24.30 14.23
CA GLU A 109 -5.60 23.96 12.80
C GLU A 109 -4.71 22.72 12.61
N ILE A 110 -3.60 22.61 13.36
CA ILE A 110 -2.71 21.44 13.32
C ILE A 110 -3.44 20.17 13.76
N THR A 111 -4.22 20.26 14.82
CA THR A 111 -5.02 19.12 15.32
C THR A 111 -5.99 18.64 14.25
N ALA A 112 -6.69 19.56 13.58
CA ALA A 112 -7.63 19.24 12.52
C ALA A 112 -6.93 18.60 11.30
N GLU A 113 -5.76 19.11 10.90
CA GLU A 113 -4.97 18.52 9.81
C GLU A 113 -4.43 17.15 10.14
N ARG A 114 -3.97 16.95 11.39
CA ARG A 114 -3.46 15.67 11.90
C ARG A 114 -4.55 14.59 11.85
N GLU A 115 -5.74 14.89 12.36
CA GLU A 115 -6.89 13.96 12.32
C GLU A 115 -7.30 13.63 10.88
N LYS A 116 -7.31 14.63 10.00
CA LYS A 116 -7.62 14.43 8.58
C LYS A 116 -6.57 13.55 7.88
N ALA A 117 -5.29 13.77 8.18
CA ALA A 117 -4.18 13.00 7.63
C ALA A 117 -4.18 11.56 8.18
N TRP A 118 -4.39 11.39 9.48
CA TRP A 118 -4.56 10.08 10.11
C TRP A 118 -5.69 9.27 9.47
N GLY A 119 -6.84 9.90 9.26
CA GLY A 119 -7.97 9.25 8.60
C GLY A 119 -7.69 8.87 7.14
N ARG A 120 -6.79 9.56 6.44
CA ARG A 120 -6.35 9.14 5.09
C ARG A 120 -5.46 7.92 5.17
N GLU A 121 -4.48 7.92 6.06
CA GLU A 121 -3.55 6.81 6.26
C GLU A 121 -4.30 5.50 6.57
N LEU A 122 -5.25 5.54 7.51
CA LEU A 122 -6.08 4.37 7.84
C LEU A 122 -6.90 3.85 6.66
N ARG A 123 -7.33 4.73 5.74
CA ARG A 123 -8.05 4.32 4.53
C ARG A 123 -7.10 3.72 3.48
N GLU A 124 -5.88 4.21 3.40
CA GLU A 124 -4.85 3.67 2.51
C GLU A 124 -4.44 2.26 2.95
N GLU A 125 -4.15 2.05 4.23
CA GLU A 125 -3.90 0.72 4.82
C GLU A 125 -5.05 -0.25 4.53
N ARG A 126 -6.31 0.16 4.77
CA ARG A 126 -7.47 -0.70 4.43
C ARG A 126 -7.57 -1.05 2.95
N ARG A 127 -7.25 -0.11 2.07
CA ARG A 127 -7.32 -0.34 0.62
C ARG A 127 -6.22 -1.31 0.18
N ASP A 128 -5.04 -1.18 0.75
CA ASP A 128 -3.91 -2.04 0.45
C ASP A 128 -4.17 -3.46 0.95
N GLY A 129 -4.69 -3.62 2.17
CA GLY A 129 -5.21 -4.89 2.68
C GLY A 129 -6.33 -5.48 1.82
N LEU A 130 -7.27 -4.65 1.32
CA LEU A 130 -8.33 -5.11 0.40
C LEU A 130 -7.76 -5.60 -0.93
N GLN A 131 -6.77 -4.90 -1.50
CA GLN A 131 -6.12 -5.32 -2.73
C GLN A 131 -5.37 -6.65 -2.55
N ALA A 132 -4.66 -6.81 -1.42
CA ALA A 132 -3.99 -8.06 -1.06
C ALA A 132 -5.00 -9.21 -0.91
N LEU A 133 -6.13 -8.96 -0.25
CA LEU A 133 -7.20 -9.95 -0.09
C LEU A 133 -7.79 -10.39 -1.44
N VAL A 134 -8.06 -9.44 -2.35
CA VAL A 134 -8.56 -9.76 -3.70
C VAL A 134 -7.56 -10.62 -4.47
N ARG A 135 -6.26 -10.33 -4.39
CA ARG A 135 -5.21 -11.18 -5.01
C ARG A 135 -5.21 -12.59 -4.41
N CYS A 136 -5.33 -12.72 -3.09
CA CYS A 136 -5.42 -14.02 -2.41
C CYS A 136 -6.65 -14.82 -2.87
N LEU A 137 -7.81 -14.15 -2.99
CA LEU A 137 -9.04 -14.79 -3.47
C LEU A 137 -8.92 -15.30 -4.91
N LEU A 138 -8.27 -14.55 -5.80
CA LEU A 138 -8.00 -15.00 -7.17
C LEU A 138 -7.10 -16.24 -7.19
N ILE A 139 -6.04 -16.29 -6.37
CA ILE A 139 -5.15 -17.44 -6.24
C ILE A 139 -5.92 -18.67 -5.72
N LEU A 140 -6.78 -18.49 -4.70
CA LEU A 140 -7.62 -19.56 -4.18
C LEU A 140 -8.61 -20.08 -5.23
N LEU A 141 -9.18 -19.18 -6.04
CA LEU A 141 -10.08 -19.55 -7.14
C LEU A 141 -9.36 -20.40 -8.20
N VAL A 142 -8.14 -20.03 -8.60
CA VAL A 142 -7.34 -20.83 -9.54
C VAL A 142 -6.97 -22.18 -8.93
N ASN A 143 -6.54 -22.22 -7.66
CA ASN A 143 -6.26 -23.47 -6.95
C ASN A 143 -7.49 -24.38 -6.92
N LEU A 144 -8.68 -23.83 -6.67
CA LEU A 144 -9.93 -24.57 -6.69
C LEU A 144 -10.24 -25.13 -8.09
N LEU A 145 -10.04 -24.34 -9.14
CA LEU A 145 -10.23 -24.77 -10.53
C LEU A 145 -9.28 -25.90 -10.95
N VAL A 146 -8.07 -25.98 -10.40
CA VAL A 146 -7.12 -27.08 -10.66
C VAL A 146 -7.43 -28.30 -9.79
N PHE A 147 -7.75 -28.05 -8.51
CA PHE A 147 -7.99 -29.09 -7.51
C PHE A 147 -9.28 -29.87 -7.77
N LEU A 148 -10.39 -29.19 -8.13
CA LEU A 148 -11.67 -29.86 -8.32
C LEU A 148 -11.64 -30.92 -9.43
N PRO A 149 -11.13 -30.66 -10.65
CA PRO A 149 -11.00 -31.68 -11.69
C PRO A 149 -10.10 -32.84 -11.25
N HIS A 150 -8.97 -32.55 -10.61
CA HIS A 150 -8.06 -33.59 -10.10
C HIS A 150 -8.74 -34.47 -9.05
N TRP A 151 -9.45 -33.85 -8.11
CA TRP A 151 -10.21 -34.54 -7.08
C TRP A 151 -11.31 -35.41 -7.68
N LEU A 152 -12.06 -34.90 -8.66
CA LEU A 152 -13.12 -35.62 -9.34
C LEU A 152 -12.56 -36.82 -10.14
N LEU A 153 -11.44 -36.65 -10.83
CA LEU A 153 -10.77 -37.74 -11.54
C LEU A 153 -10.29 -38.83 -10.58
N ALA A 154 -9.63 -38.44 -9.48
CA ALA A 154 -9.18 -39.38 -8.45
C ALA A 154 -10.37 -40.12 -7.80
N LYS A 155 -11.48 -39.41 -7.53
CA LYS A 155 -12.69 -40.03 -6.99
C LYS A 155 -13.31 -41.03 -7.98
N ARG A 156 -13.37 -40.68 -9.27
CA ARG A 156 -13.89 -41.57 -10.33
C ARG A 156 -13.00 -42.80 -10.53
N ALA A 157 -11.68 -42.64 -10.53
CA ALA A 157 -10.75 -43.76 -10.65
C ALA A 157 -10.94 -44.79 -9.52
N ARG A 158 -11.02 -44.31 -8.27
CA ARG A 158 -11.31 -45.17 -7.10
C ARG A 158 -12.67 -45.86 -7.19
N ALA A 159 -13.71 -45.16 -7.64
CA ALA A 159 -15.05 -45.74 -7.78
C ALA A 159 -15.13 -46.80 -8.89
N ALA A 160 -14.30 -46.69 -9.93
CA ALA A 160 -14.21 -47.65 -11.01
C ALA A 160 -13.38 -48.90 -10.65
N GLY A 161 -12.81 -48.98 -9.44
CA GLY A 161 -11.96 -50.09 -9.01
C GLY A 161 -10.67 -50.22 -9.83
N ILE A 162 -10.21 -49.12 -10.43
CA ILE A 162 -8.97 -49.04 -11.21
C ILE A 162 -7.81 -48.68 -10.30
#